data_AF-A0A8J6MYD2-F1
#
_entry.id   AF-A0A8J6MYD2-F1
#
_cell.length_a   1.000
_cell.length_b   1.000
_cell.length_c   1.000
_cell.angle_alpha   90.00
_cell.angle_beta   90.00
_cell.angle_gamma   90.00
#
_symmetry.space_group_name_H-M   'P 1'
#
loop_
_entity.id
_entity.type
_entity.pdbx_description
1 polymer ?
#
loop_
_entity_poly.entity_id
_entity_poly.type
_entity_poly.pdbx_seq_one_letter_code
_entity_poly.pdbx_strand_id
1 'polypeptide(L)'
;MRKKSIKDVHKLGKLRNFSCLSTEYVNSKEPLIWKCNKCGHEWLQNYNNIRNGSGCPKCAGRIKLTIEDMQIAAAQRGGKFLSTEYINSYTRHLWGCGNGHRWEATPSQIIHQNQWCGKCAGNVPRRYDELVGIVNSRAGELLTSKDQYMSGKSKVKIKCNCGYLWTPIAASVFSGKWCPKCGNSIKKAFKDIQDEAKRRGGTCLSSSKEYKNNKSKLKFQCICGNIFENSWNNIQQGRWCPYCSTSREERTCRAIFEQFFKKPFVSYWPEWLRNQEGKKLQLDGYNKDLKIAFEYQGRQHYQFSKKFYKNIDEFEKRKRDDKLKKKVCDEKGIRLFEIKYVKARKIEDTHQHIISEMVRQCDEFEIKFDKNVLEKELDVYKIYQTPRDLYKLLELVELATLKKGMILNKEYKGVLFKYDWKCLVCGTEWKAKANDVKNNNTWCPKCGYKIVSQKMKKYRKGKSKQSLSADN
;
A
#
# COMPACT_ATOMS: atom_id res chain seq x y z
N MET A 1 50.44 38.22 5.69
CA MET A 1 48.97 38.25 5.96
C MET A 1 48.31 39.28 5.05
N ARG A 2 47.22 38.93 4.35
CA ARG A 2 46.51 39.85 3.45
C ARG A 2 45.91 41.02 4.24
N LYS A 3 46.26 42.27 3.89
CA LYS A 3 45.66 43.47 4.49
C LYS A 3 44.15 43.46 4.21
N LYS A 4 43.35 43.64 5.27
CA LYS A 4 41.89 43.69 5.20
C LYS A 4 41.47 45.03 4.58
N SER A 5 40.41 45.01 3.78
CA SER A 5 39.83 46.17 3.10
C SER A 5 38.48 46.55 3.72
N ILE A 6 37.98 47.75 3.40
CA ILE A 6 36.61 48.16 3.78
C ILE A 6 35.54 47.18 3.25
N LYS A 7 35.79 46.51 2.12
CA LYS A 7 34.92 45.44 1.60
C LYS A 7 34.83 44.25 2.58
N ASP A 8 35.91 43.94 3.28
CA ASP A 8 35.94 42.88 4.31
C ASP A 8 35.17 43.27 5.58
N VAL A 9 35.17 44.57 5.92
CA VAL A 9 34.38 45.16 7.02
C VAL A 9 32.88 45.06 6.68
N HIS A 10 32.48 45.43 5.47
CA HIS A 10 31.09 45.31 5.00
C HIS A 10 30.62 43.86 4.98
N LYS A 11 31.49 42.93 4.56
CA LYS A 11 31.20 41.49 4.59
C LYS A 11 30.98 40.99 6.02
N LEU A 12 31.81 41.42 6.97
CA LEU A 12 31.64 41.10 8.39
C LEU A 12 30.34 41.66 8.96
N GLY A 13 30.00 42.92 8.62
CA GLY A 13 28.74 43.54 9.00
C GLY A 13 27.54 42.71 8.56
N LYS A 14 27.47 42.36 7.27
CA LYS A 14 26.39 41.51 6.74
C LYS A 14 26.27 40.17 7.48
N LEU A 15 27.40 39.51 7.75
CA LEU A 15 27.42 38.23 8.49
C LEU A 15 26.88 38.36 9.92
N ARG A 16 27.09 39.51 10.56
CA ARG A 16 26.67 39.80 11.94
C ARG A 16 25.34 40.56 12.01
N ASN A 17 24.67 40.75 10.87
CA ASN A 17 23.44 41.53 10.73
C ASN A 17 23.57 43.01 11.17
N PHE A 18 24.71 43.63 10.82
CA PHE A 18 25.01 45.05 11.02
C PHE A 18 25.40 45.71 9.69
N SER A 19 25.22 47.02 9.61
CA SER A 19 25.71 47.82 8.49
C SER A 19 26.85 48.73 8.97
N CYS A 20 28.02 48.68 8.33
CA CYS A 20 29.07 49.65 8.58
C CYS A 20 28.73 50.92 7.79
N LEU A 21 28.66 52.06 8.47
CA LEU A 21 28.38 53.38 7.87
C LEU A 21 29.66 54.15 7.54
N SER A 22 30.80 53.76 8.12
CA SER A 22 32.10 54.34 7.77
C SER A 22 32.47 54.01 6.33
N THR A 23 32.98 55.01 5.60
CA THR A 23 33.38 54.92 4.19
C THR A 23 34.80 54.39 4.01
N GLU A 24 35.64 54.48 5.06
CA GLU A 24 37.05 54.10 5.03
C GLU A 24 37.42 53.11 6.14
N TYR A 25 38.43 52.27 5.87
CA TYR A 25 38.99 51.33 6.84
C TYR A 25 40.51 51.54 6.93
N VAL A 26 40.95 52.15 8.02
CA VAL A 26 42.37 52.44 8.28
C VAL A 26 43.08 51.21 8.84
N ASN A 27 42.64 50.72 10.00
CA ASN A 27 43.20 49.54 10.64
C ASN A 27 42.18 48.86 11.57
N SER A 28 42.57 47.73 12.17
CA SER A 28 41.64 46.88 12.95
C SER A 28 41.27 47.41 14.34
N LYS A 29 41.96 48.46 14.81
CA LYS A 29 41.80 49.09 16.13
C LYS A 29 41.03 50.41 16.06
N GLU A 30 41.06 51.10 14.91
CA GLU A 30 40.27 52.32 14.73
C GLU A 30 38.76 52.04 14.84
N PRO A 31 38.01 52.94 15.50
CA PRO A 31 36.57 52.81 15.63
C PRO A 31 35.88 53.05 14.28
N LEU A 32 34.88 52.21 13.99
CA LEU A 32 33.99 52.34 12.84
C LEU A 32 32.56 52.59 13.34
N ILE A 33 31.76 53.26 12.54
CA ILE A 33 30.34 53.49 12.83
C ILE A 33 29.54 52.29 12.33
N TRP A 34 28.85 51.61 13.25
CA TRP A 34 28.01 50.46 12.95
C TRP A 34 26.55 50.79 13.21
N LYS A 35 25.67 50.30 12.35
CA LYS A 35 24.22 50.34 12.50
C LYS A 35 23.66 48.95 12.68
N CYS A 36 22.83 48.76 13.70
CA CYS A 36 22.24 47.46 13.98
C CYS A 36 21.05 47.26 13.04
N ASN A 37 21.10 46.28 12.15
CA ASN A 37 19.95 46.05 11.25
C ASN A 37 18.74 45.49 12.02
N LYS A 38 18.93 44.99 13.26
CA LYS A 38 17.84 44.57 14.14
C LYS A 38 17.13 45.75 14.77
N CYS A 39 17.80 46.73 15.39
CA CYS A 39 17.13 47.80 16.16
C CYS A 39 17.39 49.23 15.65
N GLY A 40 18.13 49.39 14.56
CA GLY A 40 18.49 50.69 13.97
C GLY A 40 19.57 51.46 14.73
N HIS A 41 19.99 51.02 15.93
CA HIS A 41 20.97 51.73 16.76
C HIS A 41 22.33 51.86 16.08
N GLU A 42 22.87 53.08 16.11
CA GLU A 42 24.19 53.42 15.60
C GLU A 42 25.19 53.52 16.75
N TRP A 43 26.35 52.89 16.63
CA TRP A 43 27.39 52.92 17.67
C TRP A 43 28.80 52.80 17.09
N LEU A 44 29.79 53.29 17.85
CA LEU A 44 31.20 53.17 17.52
C LEU A 44 31.78 51.87 18.05
N GLN A 45 32.46 51.11 17.18
CA GLN A 45 33.25 49.95 17.60
C GLN A 45 34.31 49.59 16.55
N ASN A 46 35.45 49.09 16.99
CA ASN A 46 36.52 48.66 16.09
C ASN A 46 36.24 47.28 15.45
N TYR A 47 36.94 47.00 14.34
CA TYR A 47 36.77 45.77 13.56
C TYR A 47 37.05 44.50 14.38
N ASN A 48 38.11 44.48 15.20
CA ASN A 48 38.47 43.29 15.97
C ASN A 48 37.40 42.92 16.99
N ASN A 49 36.80 43.89 17.67
CA ASN A 49 35.76 43.64 18.66
C ASN A 49 34.48 43.10 18.03
N ILE A 50 34.04 43.64 16.90
CA ILE A 50 32.90 43.10 16.14
C ILE A 50 33.21 41.68 15.63
N ARG A 51 34.43 41.45 15.13
CA ARG A 51 34.88 40.12 14.67
C ARG A 51 34.86 39.10 15.80
N ASN A 52 35.30 39.50 16.99
CA ASN A 52 35.38 38.65 18.17
C ASN A 52 34.02 38.50 18.90
N GLY A 53 32.93 39.02 18.34
CA GLY A 53 31.56 38.76 18.81
C GLY A 53 30.89 39.88 19.59
N SER A 54 31.49 41.07 19.67
CA SER A 54 30.82 42.24 20.25
C SER A 54 29.59 42.59 19.41
N GLY A 55 28.43 42.65 20.08
CA GLY A 55 27.15 42.99 19.46
C GLY A 55 26.72 44.43 19.74
N CYS A 56 25.51 44.76 19.31
CA CYS A 56 24.89 46.05 19.60
C CYS A 56 24.63 46.21 21.12
N PRO A 57 25.17 47.24 21.79
CA PRO A 57 25.03 47.42 23.24
C PRO A 57 23.57 47.64 23.68
N LYS A 58 22.75 48.24 22.81
CA LYS A 58 21.32 48.42 23.02
C LYS A 58 20.55 47.09 23.03
N CYS A 59 20.82 46.22 22.06
CA CYS A 59 20.25 44.86 22.04
C CYS A 59 20.73 43.99 23.21
N ALA A 60 21.96 44.25 23.68
CA ALA A 60 22.54 43.57 24.84
C ALA A 60 22.06 44.13 26.20
N GLY A 61 21.17 45.13 26.21
CA GLY A 61 20.61 45.71 27.45
C GLY A 61 21.58 46.58 28.24
N ARG A 62 22.68 47.04 27.64
CA ARG A 62 23.69 47.89 28.29
C ARG A 62 23.37 49.40 28.22
N ILE A 63 22.25 49.75 27.59
CA ILE A 63 21.75 51.13 27.42
C ILE A 63 20.28 51.14 27.87
N LYS A 64 19.85 52.18 28.61
CA LYS A 64 18.45 52.35 28.99
C LYS A 64 17.58 52.56 27.73
N LEU A 65 16.48 51.81 27.65
CA LEU A 65 15.53 51.90 26.54
C LEU A 65 14.60 53.09 26.73
N THR A 66 14.09 53.65 25.62
CA THR A 66 13.12 54.76 25.60
C THR A 66 11.75 54.30 25.09
N ILE A 67 10.75 55.18 25.10
CA ILE A 67 9.43 54.88 24.53
C ILE A 67 9.50 54.70 23.01
N GLU A 68 10.36 55.46 22.33
CA GLU A 68 10.63 55.32 20.89
C GLU A 68 11.18 53.93 20.59
N ASP A 69 11.98 53.34 21.49
CA ASP A 69 12.47 51.97 21.33
C ASP A 69 11.36 50.93 21.36
N MET A 70 10.33 51.15 22.19
CA MET A 70 9.17 50.27 22.23
C MET A 70 8.37 50.37 20.93
N GLN A 71 8.19 51.60 20.43
CA GLN A 71 7.49 51.87 19.18
C GLN A 71 8.22 51.25 17.99
N ILE A 72 9.54 51.42 17.90
CA ILE A 72 10.38 50.79 16.86
C ILE A 72 10.30 49.26 16.96
N ALA A 73 10.48 48.70 18.16
CA ALA A 73 10.43 47.25 18.36
C ALA A 73 9.06 46.65 17.96
N ALA A 74 7.97 47.40 18.18
CA ALA A 74 6.65 47.00 17.74
C ALA A 74 6.48 47.14 16.22
N ALA A 75 6.90 48.27 15.63
CA ALA A 75 6.79 48.54 14.20
C ALA A 75 7.56 47.51 13.36
N GLN A 76 8.76 47.12 13.79
CA GLN A 76 9.58 46.08 13.14
C GLN A 76 8.89 44.72 13.07
N ARG A 77 7.92 44.47 13.95
CA ARG A 77 7.11 43.24 13.98
C ARG A 77 5.70 43.45 13.46
N GLY A 78 5.50 44.51 12.68
CA GLY A 78 4.23 44.88 12.07
C GLY A 78 3.16 45.20 13.10
N GLY A 79 3.53 45.76 14.25
CA GLY A 79 2.65 46.07 15.37
C GLY A 79 2.81 47.50 15.90
N LYS A 80 2.16 47.77 17.03
CA LYS A 80 2.20 49.07 17.70
C LYS A 80 2.41 48.87 19.21
N PHE A 81 3.19 49.75 19.80
CA PHE A 81 3.20 49.94 21.26
C PHE A 81 1.96 50.78 21.61
N LEU A 82 1.13 50.31 22.54
CA LEU A 82 -0.18 50.91 22.85
C LEU A 82 -0.23 51.59 24.21
N SER A 83 0.74 51.36 25.10
CA SER A 83 0.87 52.16 26.32
C SER A 83 1.24 53.61 25.98
N THR A 84 0.73 54.56 26.76
CA THR A 84 0.99 56.00 26.62
C THR A 84 2.38 56.40 27.11
N GLU A 85 2.95 55.63 28.03
CA GLU A 85 4.26 55.89 28.63
C GLU A 85 5.11 54.61 28.73
N TYR A 86 6.43 54.79 28.84
CA TYR A 86 7.38 53.72 29.13
C TYR A 86 7.98 53.96 30.52
N ILE A 87 7.73 53.02 31.44
CA ILE A 87 8.18 53.12 32.83
C ILE A 87 9.57 52.49 33.00
N ASN A 88 9.69 51.18 32.74
CA ASN A 88 10.96 50.45 32.75
C ASN A 88 10.81 49.10 32.00
N SER A 89 11.88 48.30 31.94
CA SER A 89 11.95 47.03 31.21
C SER A 89 11.24 45.84 31.88
N TYR A 90 10.83 46.00 33.14
CA TYR A 90 10.17 44.98 33.96
C TYR A 90 8.66 45.19 34.05
N THR A 91 8.20 46.43 33.90
CA THR A 91 6.77 46.75 33.86
C THR A 91 6.12 46.17 32.60
N ARG A 92 4.93 45.60 32.75
CA ARG A 92 4.13 45.11 31.62
C ARG A 92 3.50 46.31 30.91
N HIS A 93 3.62 46.34 29.60
CA HIS A 93 3.02 47.35 28.74
C HIS A 93 2.05 46.71 27.76
N LEU A 94 1.13 47.51 27.21
CA LEU A 94 0.15 47.05 26.24
C LEU A 94 0.76 47.10 24.82
N TRP A 95 0.68 45.98 24.10
CA TRP A 95 1.21 45.82 22.74
C TRP A 95 0.09 45.40 21.78
N GLY A 96 0.21 45.78 20.52
CA GLY A 96 -0.66 45.37 19.43
C GLY A 96 0.11 44.81 18.24
N CYS A 97 -0.46 43.83 17.53
CA CYS A 97 0.09 43.30 16.28
C CYS A 97 -0.77 43.70 15.07
N GLY A 98 -0.25 43.53 13.85
CA GLY A 98 -0.96 43.86 12.61
C GLY A 98 -2.25 43.09 12.37
N ASN A 99 -2.46 41.96 13.06
CA ASN A 99 -3.72 41.19 13.04
C ASN A 99 -4.75 41.68 14.08
N GLY A 100 -4.55 42.85 14.70
CA GLY A 100 -5.48 43.46 15.64
C GLY A 100 -5.47 42.89 17.07
N HIS A 101 -4.68 41.84 17.35
CA HIS A 101 -4.55 41.31 18.71
C HIS A 101 -3.82 42.28 19.63
N ARG A 102 -4.34 42.43 20.86
CA ARG A 102 -3.74 43.21 21.94
C ARG A 102 -3.34 42.28 23.09
N TRP A 103 -2.18 42.51 23.70
CA TRP A 103 -1.71 41.74 24.85
C TRP A 103 -0.75 42.55 25.71
N GLU A 104 -0.62 42.16 26.97
CA GLU A 104 0.35 42.74 27.89
C GLU A 104 1.62 41.90 27.94
N ALA A 105 2.78 42.54 27.81
CA ALA A 105 4.09 41.90 27.94
C ALA A 105 5.13 42.90 28.44
N THR A 106 6.21 42.41 29.04
CA THR A 106 7.32 43.28 29.44
C THR A 106 8.22 43.59 28.23
N PRO A 107 8.86 44.78 28.18
CA PRO A 107 9.84 45.12 27.16
C PRO A 107 10.97 44.10 27.07
N SER A 108 11.39 43.52 28.21
CA SER A 108 12.40 42.45 28.23
C SER A 108 11.93 41.19 27.48
N GLN A 109 10.68 40.76 27.67
CA GLN A 109 10.09 39.64 26.92
C GLN A 109 10.07 39.91 25.42
N ILE A 110 9.67 41.14 25.04
CA ILE A 110 9.56 41.53 23.64
C ILE A 110 10.93 41.68 22.98
N ILE A 111 11.86 42.44 23.57
CA ILE A 111 13.10 42.87 22.92
C ILE A 111 14.22 41.84 23.08
N HIS A 112 14.39 41.27 24.28
CA HIS A 112 15.49 40.36 24.60
C HIS A 112 15.10 38.89 24.43
N GLN A 113 13.93 38.47 24.91
CA GLN A 113 13.48 37.07 24.80
C GLN A 113 12.78 36.74 23.47
N ASN A 114 12.64 37.74 22.59
CA ASN A 114 12.03 37.62 21.27
C ASN A 114 10.59 37.06 21.28
N GLN A 115 9.86 37.25 22.39
CA GLN A 115 8.45 36.90 22.46
C GLN A 115 7.62 37.97 21.73
N TRP A 116 6.53 37.53 21.11
CA TRP A 116 5.59 38.41 20.42
C TRP A 116 4.15 37.94 20.67
N CYS A 117 3.22 38.31 19.80
CA CYS A 117 1.83 37.94 19.91
C CYS A 117 1.65 36.41 19.96
N GLY A 118 1.26 35.87 21.12
CA GLY A 118 0.99 34.44 21.31
C GLY A 118 -0.13 33.89 20.42
N LYS A 119 -1.10 34.74 20.05
CA LYS A 119 -2.16 34.39 19.09
C LYS A 119 -1.62 34.25 17.66
N CYS A 120 -0.66 35.09 17.26
CA CYS A 120 0.03 34.97 15.97
C CYS A 120 1.15 33.92 15.97
N ALA A 121 1.74 33.59 17.11
CA ALA A 121 2.72 32.50 17.25
C ALA A 121 2.09 31.11 16.98
N GLY A 122 0.75 31.00 17.06
CA GLY A 122 -0.04 29.88 16.52
C GLY A 122 -0.29 29.93 14.99
N ASN A 123 0.37 30.84 14.29
CA ASN A 123 0.37 31.19 12.86
C ASN A 123 -0.67 30.50 11.95
N VAL A 124 -1.94 30.84 12.16
CA VAL A 124 -3.10 30.30 11.43
C VAL A 124 -3.00 30.53 9.90
N PRO A 125 -2.60 31.71 9.38
CA PRO A 125 -2.51 31.94 7.94
C PRO A 125 -1.49 31.04 7.25
N ARG A 126 -0.26 30.96 7.80
CA ARG A 126 0.80 30.08 7.28
C ARG A 126 0.40 28.61 7.32
N ARG A 127 -0.29 28.18 8.39
CA ARG A 127 -0.75 26.78 8.52
C ARG A 127 -1.90 26.47 7.59
N TYR A 128 -2.77 27.44 7.25
CA TYR A 128 -3.76 27.25 6.21
C TYR A 128 -3.09 27.05 4.84
N ASP A 129 -2.14 27.90 4.49
CA ASP A 129 -1.43 27.81 3.22
C ASP A 129 -0.61 26.49 3.13
N GLU A 130 -0.02 26.03 4.23
CA GLU A 130 0.63 24.71 4.34
C GLU A 130 -0.37 23.55 4.16
N LEU A 131 -1.56 23.65 4.78
CA LEU A 131 -2.63 22.66 4.62
C LEU A 131 -3.08 22.57 3.16
N VAL A 132 -3.26 23.72 2.49
CA VAL A 132 -3.55 23.79 1.06
C VAL A 132 -2.45 23.11 0.24
N GLY A 133 -1.18 23.38 0.56
CA GLY A 133 -0.03 22.72 -0.09
C GLY A 133 -0.05 21.20 0.05
N ILE A 134 -0.31 20.68 1.25
CA ILE A 134 -0.43 19.23 1.49
C ILE A 134 -1.59 18.64 0.68
N VAL A 135 -2.74 19.32 0.67
CA VAL A 135 -3.93 18.85 -0.04
C VAL A 135 -3.69 18.80 -1.55
N ASN A 136 -3.11 19.86 -2.12
CA ASN A 136 -2.79 19.94 -3.54
C ASN A 136 -1.71 18.93 -3.96
N SER A 137 -0.67 18.73 -3.15
CA SER A 137 0.39 17.75 -3.45
C SER A 137 -0.12 16.30 -3.55
N ARG A 138 -1.30 16.03 -2.98
CA ARG A 138 -1.98 14.72 -3.02
C ARG A 138 -3.19 14.69 -3.96
N ALA A 139 -3.26 15.64 -4.90
CA ALA A 139 -4.35 15.82 -5.86
C ALA A 139 -5.74 15.90 -5.18
N GLY A 140 -5.81 16.47 -3.97
CA GLY A 140 -7.06 16.77 -3.28
C GLY A 140 -7.49 18.21 -3.47
N GLU A 141 -8.72 18.50 -3.06
CA GLU A 141 -9.33 19.83 -3.04
C GLU A 141 -9.80 20.14 -1.61
N LEU A 142 -9.34 21.28 -1.05
CA LEU A 142 -9.75 21.75 0.27
C LEU A 142 -11.01 22.61 0.12
N LEU A 143 -12.11 22.18 0.74
CA LEU A 143 -13.42 22.86 0.66
C LEU A 143 -13.68 23.80 1.85
N THR A 144 -12.87 23.73 2.91
CA THR A 144 -12.95 24.66 4.03
C THR A 144 -12.21 25.95 3.69
N SER A 145 -12.91 27.08 3.79
CA SER A 145 -12.33 28.40 3.52
C SER A 145 -11.35 28.83 4.61
N LYS A 146 -10.52 29.83 4.30
CA LYS A 146 -9.51 30.38 5.22
C LYS A 146 -10.12 30.90 6.51
N ASP A 147 -11.28 31.55 6.43
CA ASP A 147 -11.99 32.13 7.59
C ASP A 147 -12.59 31.06 8.52
N GLN A 148 -12.85 29.86 8.01
CA GLN A 148 -13.33 28.72 8.80
C GLN A 148 -12.21 27.95 9.51
N TYR A 149 -10.95 28.22 9.17
CA TYR A 149 -9.78 27.56 9.74
C TYR A 149 -9.19 28.40 10.88
N MET A 150 -9.40 27.94 12.11
CA MET A 150 -8.97 28.66 13.32
C MET A 150 -7.66 28.13 13.89
N SER A 151 -7.37 26.83 13.74
CA SER A 151 -6.15 26.22 14.26
C SER A 151 -5.93 24.80 13.71
N GLY A 152 -4.82 24.16 14.09
CA GLY A 152 -4.61 22.73 13.84
C GLY A 152 -5.69 21.81 14.43
N LYS A 153 -6.53 22.27 15.37
CA LYS A 153 -7.66 21.49 15.90
C LYS A 153 -8.96 21.65 15.08
N SER A 154 -8.98 22.56 14.10
CA SER A 154 -10.15 22.78 13.25
C SER A 154 -10.50 21.53 12.43
N LYS A 155 -11.80 21.23 12.36
CA LYS A 155 -12.35 20.27 11.39
C LYS A 155 -12.34 20.93 10.01
N VAL A 156 -11.73 20.27 9.03
CA VAL A 156 -11.59 20.77 7.66
C VAL A 156 -12.25 19.79 6.70
N LYS A 157 -12.89 20.25 5.64
CA LYS A 157 -13.59 19.43 4.64
C LYS A 157 -12.68 19.28 3.42
N ILE A 158 -12.35 18.04 3.05
CA ILE A 158 -11.42 17.74 1.95
C ILE A 158 -12.08 16.77 0.98
N LYS A 159 -11.91 16.99 -0.32
CA LYS A 159 -12.26 16.06 -1.39
C LYS A 159 -10.98 15.45 -1.96
N CYS A 160 -10.91 14.12 -2.01
CA CYS A 160 -9.74 13.41 -2.53
C CYS A 160 -9.82 13.30 -4.06
N ASN A 161 -8.69 13.07 -4.72
CA ASN A 161 -8.63 12.68 -6.13
C ASN A 161 -9.57 11.51 -6.47
N CYS A 162 -9.78 10.56 -5.54
CA CYS A 162 -10.73 9.44 -5.73
C CYS A 162 -12.22 9.84 -5.64
N GLY A 163 -12.52 11.14 -5.53
CA GLY A 163 -13.86 11.72 -5.38
C GLY A 163 -14.43 11.67 -3.97
N TYR A 164 -13.75 11.05 -3.00
CA TYR A 164 -14.27 10.90 -1.64
C TYR A 164 -14.15 12.18 -0.81
N LEU A 165 -15.25 12.56 -0.15
CA LEU A 165 -15.35 13.71 0.74
C LEU A 165 -15.24 13.25 2.20
N TRP A 166 -14.37 13.88 2.99
CA TRP A 166 -14.26 13.60 4.43
C TRP A 166 -13.86 14.84 5.23
N THR A 167 -14.11 14.77 6.54
CA THR A 167 -13.91 15.92 7.45
C THR A 167 -12.95 15.58 8.59
N PRO A 168 -11.61 15.57 8.34
CA PRO A 168 -10.63 15.31 9.39
C PRO A 168 -10.35 16.56 10.25
N ILE A 169 -9.61 16.38 11.34
CA ILE A 169 -8.95 17.49 12.05
C ILE A 169 -7.66 17.85 11.32
N ALA A 170 -7.38 19.14 11.11
CA ALA A 170 -6.20 19.60 10.34
C ALA A 170 -4.86 19.05 10.86
N ALA A 171 -4.67 18.96 12.18
CA ALA A 171 -3.50 18.33 12.83
C ALA A 171 -3.20 16.92 12.32
N SER A 172 -4.25 16.13 12.03
CA SER A 172 -4.08 14.77 11.53
C SER A 172 -3.58 14.73 10.08
N VAL A 173 -3.91 15.76 9.29
CA VAL A 173 -3.45 15.92 7.91
C VAL A 173 -1.98 16.35 7.91
N PHE A 174 -1.60 17.29 8.79
CA PHE A 174 -0.19 17.66 9.00
C PHE A 174 0.66 16.46 9.47
N SER A 175 0.11 15.58 10.30
CA SER A 175 0.79 14.34 10.73
C SER A 175 0.79 13.23 9.69
N GLY A 176 0.39 13.52 8.44
CA GLY A 176 0.47 12.60 7.31
C GLY A 176 -0.75 11.70 7.08
N LYS A 177 -1.75 11.67 7.98
CA LYS A 177 -2.98 10.87 7.78
C LYS A 177 -3.77 11.41 6.59
N TRP A 178 -4.38 10.52 5.82
CA TRP A 178 -5.01 10.88 4.54
C TRP A 178 -6.39 10.26 4.33
N CYS A 179 -6.91 10.39 3.10
CA CYS A 179 -8.18 9.88 2.64
C CYS A 179 -8.44 8.45 3.15
N PRO A 180 -9.47 8.24 3.96
CA PRO A 180 -9.73 6.93 4.55
C PRO A 180 -10.25 5.93 3.50
N LYS A 181 -10.79 6.38 2.36
CA LYS A 181 -11.15 5.51 1.24
C LYS A 181 -9.91 4.91 0.57
N CYS A 182 -8.90 5.74 0.27
CA CYS A 182 -7.65 5.28 -0.31
C CYS A 182 -6.78 4.50 0.71
N GLY A 183 -6.82 4.91 1.97
CA GLY A 183 -6.07 4.28 3.07
C GLY A 183 -6.75 3.08 3.71
N ASN A 184 -7.83 2.52 3.12
CA ASN A 184 -8.61 1.40 3.65
C ASN A 184 -9.06 1.57 5.13
N SER A 185 -9.18 2.81 5.60
CA SER A 185 -9.55 3.16 6.97
C SER A 185 -11.05 3.40 7.14
N ILE A 186 -11.82 3.36 6.05
CA ILE A 186 -13.28 3.30 6.12
C ILE A 186 -13.65 1.91 6.65
N LYS A 187 -14.42 1.86 7.75
CA LYS A 187 -15.21 0.68 8.10
C LYS A 187 -16.10 0.38 6.89
N LYS A 188 -15.69 -0.59 6.08
CA LYS A 188 -16.46 -1.02 4.92
C LYS A 188 -17.78 -1.59 5.41
N ALA A 189 -18.86 -1.29 4.70
CA ALA A 189 -20.16 -1.81 5.05
C ALA A 189 -20.11 -3.34 4.97
N PHE A 190 -20.89 -4.04 5.79
CA PHE A 190 -21.01 -5.50 5.68
C PHE A 190 -21.34 -5.96 4.24
N LYS A 191 -22.05 -5.10 3.50
CA LYS A 191 -22.33 -5.26 2.08
C LYS A 191 -21.08 -5.39 1.20
N ASP A 192 -20.02 -4.63 1.47
CA ASP A 192 -18.74 -4.73 0.74
C ASP A 192 -18.09 -6.12 0.91
N ILE A 193 -18.26 -6.73 2.10
CA ILE A 193 -17.76 -8.09 2.38
C ILE A 193 -18.56 -9.11 1.57
N GLN A 194 -19.88 -8.93 1.49
CA GLN A 194 -20.75 -9.78 0.68
C GLN A 194 -20.44 -9.65 -0.82
N ASP A 195 -20.23 -8.43 -1.31
CA ASP A 195 -19.89 -8.17 -2.71
C ASP A 195 -18.49 -8.70 -3.07
N GLU A 196 -17.51 -8.57 -2.17
CA GLU A 196 -16.19 -9.20 -2.32
C GLU A 196 -16.28 -10.72 -2.34
N ALA A 197 -17.09 -11.31 -1.46
CA ALA A 197 -17.31 -12.77 -1.45
C ALA A 197 -17.85 -13.24 -2.81
N LYS A 198 -18.88 -12.55 -3.32
CA LYS A 198 -19.47 -12.82 -4.64
C LYS A 198 -18.43 -12.72 -5.75
N ARG A 199 -17.66 -11.62 -5.79
CA ARG A 199 -16.59 -11.42 -6.77
C ARG A 199 -15.43 -12.41 -6.67
N ARG A 200 -15.33 -13.15 -5.57
CA ARG A 200 -14.35 -14.25 -5.41
C ARG A 200 -14.97 -15.62 -5.63
N GLY A 201 -16.22 -15.66 -6.07
CA GLY A 201 -16.94 -16.87 -6.43
C GLY A 201 -17.31 -17.56 -5.14
N GLY A 202 -18.15 -16.92 -4.34
CA GLY A 202 -18.60 -17.45 -3.07
C GLY A 202 -19.60 -16.51 -2.42
N THR A 203 -20.03 -16.88 -1.23
CA THR A 203 -21.08 -16.18 -0.48
C THR A 203 -20.64 -16.03 0.97
N CYS A 204 -20.87 -14.86 1.55
CA CYS A 204 -20.72 -14.70 3.00
C CYS A 204 -21.99 -15.24 3.68
N LEU A 205 -21.82 -16.25 4.55
CA LEU A 205 -22.91 -16.89 5.29
C LEU A 205 -23.19 -16.20 6.63
N SER A 206 -22.22 -15.44 7.15
CA SER A 206 -22.42 -14.64 8.36
C SER A 206 -23.37 -13.46 8.11
N SER A 207 -23.85 -12.89 9.20
CA SER A 207 -24.70 -11.70 9.24
C SER A 207 -23.93 -10.44 9.62
N SER A 208 -24.54 -9.28 9.39
CA SER A 208 -23.97 -7.98 9.77
C SER A 208 -23.73 -7.83 11.28
N LYS A 209 -24.52 -8.52 12.12
CA LYS A 209 -24.38 -8.51 13.58
C LYS A 209 -23.10 -9.21 14.05
N GLU A 210 -22.62 -10.21 13.32
CA GLU A 210 -21.37 -10.93 13.64
C GLU A 210 -20.11 -10.13 13.25
N TYR A 211 -20.25 -9.19 12.33
CA TYR A 211 -19.16 -8.34 11.87
C TYR A 211 -18.96 -7.12 12.79
N LYS A 212 -18.11 -7.30 13.81
CA LYS A 212 -17.75 -6.24 14.78
C LYS A 212 -16.60 -5.38 14.26
N ASN A 213 -15.60 -5.98 13.62
CA ASN A 213 -14.40 -5.31 13.11
C ASN A 213 -13.68 -6.15 12.05
N ASN A 214 -12.59 -5.61 11.47
CA ASN A 214 -11.83 -6.28 10.39
C ASN A 214 -11.16 -7.61 10.80
N LYS A 215 -11.09 -7.91 12.10
CA LYS A 215 -10.54 -9.16 12.64
C LYS A 215 -11.64 -10.18 13.01
N SER A 216 -12.92 -9.79 12.99
CA SER A 216 -14.05 -10.71 13.18
C SER A 216 -13.95 -11.90 12.24
N LYS A 217 -14.16 -13.10 12.76
CA LYS A 217 -14.23 -14.34 11.98
C LYS A 217 -15.65 -14.45 11.43
N LEU A 218 -15.74 -14.45 10.10
CA LEU A 218 -16.99 -14.61 9.35
C LEU A 218 -16.94 -15.92 8.57
N LYS A 219 -18.10 -16.54 8.40
CA LYS A 219 -18.26 -17.76 7.61
C LYS A 219 -18.51 -17.41 6.15
N PHE A 220 -17.85 -18.14 5.25
CA PHE A 220 -17.97 -18.01 3.81
C PHE A 220 -18.14 -19.38 3.17
N GLN A 221 -18.91 -19.44 2.09
CA GLN A 221 -18.98 -20.58 1.19
C GLN A 221 -18.26 -20.22 -0.11
N CYS A 222 -17.28 -21.02 -0.52
CA CYS A 222 -16.65 -20.88 -1.83
C CYS A 222 -17.52 -21.53 -2.92
N ILE A 223 -17.33 -21.15 -4.19
CA ILE A 223 -17.95 -21.82 -5.34
C ILE A 223 -17.50 -23.28 -5.48
N CYS A 224 -16.34 -23.64 -4.89
CA CYS A 224 -15.94 -25.05 -4.77
C CYS A 224 -16.77 -25.82 -3.72
N GLY A 225 -17.88 -25.26 -3.24
CA GLY A 225 -18.78 -25.85 -2.24
C GLY A 225 -18.31 -25.71 -0.78
N ASN A 226 -17.00 -25.61 -0.55
CA ASN A 226 -16.43 -25.61 0.80
C ASN A 226 -16.79 -24.37 1.63
N ILE A 227 -17.15 -24.61 2.88
CA ILE A 227 -17.40 -23.58 3.90
C ILE A 227 -16.14 -23.36 4.73
N PHE A 228 -15.75 -22.11 4.95
CA PHE A 228 -14.57 -21.74 5.73
C PHE A 228 -14.78 -20.45 6.52
N GLU A 229 -13.98 -20.26 7.57
CA GLU A 229 -13.94 -19.03 8.34
C GLU A 229 -12.74 -18.17 7.97
N ASN A 230 -12.98 -16.87 7.79
CA ASN A 230 -11.91 -15.91 7.53
C ASN A 230 -12.25 -14.51 8.08
N SER A 231 -11.25 -13.64 8.15
CA SER A 231 -11.46 -12.24 8.54
C SER A 231 -11.38 -11.31 7.34
N TRP A 232 -12.05 -10.17 7.43
CA TRP A 232 -12.01 -9.16 6.37
C TRP A 232 -10.58 -8.70 6.06
N ASN A 233 -9.75 -8.50 7.09
CA ASN A 233 -8.34 -8.14 6.92
C ASN A 233 -7.56 -9.15 6.05
N ASN A 234 -7.77 -10.45 6.27
CA ASN A 234 -7.12 -11.49 5.47
C ASN A 234 -7.64 -11.52 4.03
N ILE A 235 -8.95 -11.35 3.85
CA ILE A 235 -9.58 -11.32 2.52
C ILE A 235 -9.04 -10.15 1.70
N GLN A 236 -8.90 -8.97 2.31
CA GLN A 236 -8.29 -7.80 1.67
C GLN A 236 -6.83 -8.04 1.25
N GLN A 237 -6.08 -8.82 2.03
CA GLN A 237 -4.72 -9.24 1.69
C GLN A 237 -4.66 -10.34 0.63
N GLY A 238 -5.79 -10.69 0.01
CA GLY A 238 -5.87 -11.68 -1.07
C GLY A 238 -6.14 -13.11 -0.61
N ARG A 239 -6.20 -13.38 0.69
CA ARG A 239 -6.42 -14.73 1.25
C ARG A 239 -7.92 -15.05 1.27
N TRP A 240 -8.37 -15.89 0.34
CA TRP A 240 -9.78 -16.26 0.19
C TRP A 240 -10.09 -17.64 0.78
N CYS A 241 -10.30 -18.63 -0.08
CA CYS A 241 -10.63 -20.00 0.28
C CYS A 241 -9.33 -20.80 0.54
N PRO A 242 -9.14 -21.35 1.76
CA PRO A 242 -7.94 -22.12 2.09
C PRO A 242 -7.83 -23.37 1.20
N TYR A 243 -8.96 -24.01 0.89
CA TYR A 243 -9.04 -25.20 0.04
C TYR A 243 -8.68 -24.92 -1.44
N CYS A 244 -8.89 -23.69 -1.92
CA CYS A 244 -8.47 -23.30 -3.26
C CYS A 244 -7.06 -22.71 -3.30
N SER A 245 -6.49 -22.37 -2.14
CA SER A 245 -5.16 -21.75 -2.02
C SER A 245 -4.02 -22.77 -1.91
N THR A 246 -4.35 -24.04 -1.68
CA THR A 246 -3.41 -25.15 -1.65
C THR A 246 -2.85 -25.45 -3.05
N SER A 247 -1.76 -26.23 -3.09
CA SER A 247 -1.08 -26.59 -4.33
C SER A 247 -2.05 -27.26 -5.32
N ARG A 248 -1.71 -27.25 -6.61
CA ARG A 248 -2.57 -27.90 -7.61
C ARG A 248 -2.72 -29.39 -7.30
N GLU A 249 -1.65 -29.98 -6.82
CA GLU A 249 -1.49 -31.40 -6.54
C GLU A 249 -2.30 -31.85 -5.32
N GLU A 250 -2.28 -31.08 -4.21
CA GLU A 250 -3.09 -31.40 -3.02
C GLU A 250 -4.59 -31.33 -3.33
N ARG A 251 -5.01 -30.38 -4.19
CA ARG A 251 -6.40 -30.26 -4.64
C ARG A 251 -6.81 -31.41 -5.55
N THR A 252 -5.94 -31.80 -6.48
CA THR A 252 -6.10 -33.01 -7.31
C THR A 252 -6.26 -34.25 -6.44
N CYS A 253 -5.40 -34.43 -5.44
CA CYS A 253 -5.49 -35.54 -4.51
C CYS A 253 -6.84 -35.55 -3.78
N ARG A 254 -7.27 -34.43 -3.18
CA ARG A 254 -8.58 -34.32 -2.52
C ARG A 254 -9.75 -34.69 -3.43
N ALA A 255 -9.77 -34.16 -4.66
CA ALA A 255 -10.83 -34.43 -5.63
C ALA A 255 -10.95 -35.92 -5.95
N ILE A 256 -9.81 -36.60 -6.14
CA ILE A 256 -9.77 -38.04 -6.36
C ILE A 256 -10.30 -38.78 -5.13
N PHE A 257 -9.88 -38.41 -3.92
CA PHE A 257 -10.43 -38.99 -2.67
C PHE A 257 -11.96 -38.83 -2.57
N GLU A 258 -12.48 -37.64 -2.84
CA GLU A 258 -13.92 -37.38 -2.74
C GLU A 258 -14.74 -38.16 -3.77
N GLN A 259 -14.23 -38.33 -5.00
CA GLN A 259 -14.87 -39.19 -6.01
C GLN A 259 -14.76 -40.66 -5.65
N PHE A 260 -13.58 -41.10 -5.19
CA PHE A 260 -13.29 -42.49 -4.87
C PHE A 260 -14.15 -43.00 -3.72
N PHE A 261 -14.27 -42.21 -2.65
CA PHE A 261 -15.05 -42.58 -1.46
C PHE A 261 -16.49 -42.04 -1.48
N LYS A 262 -16.87 -41.23 -2.48
CA LYS A 262 -18.19 -40.57 -2.59
C LYS A 262 -18.56 -39.79 -1.31
N LYS A 263 -17.56 -39.20 -0.65
CA LYS A 263 -17.67 -38.51 0.64
C LYS A 263 -16.72 -37.30 0.68
N PRO A 264 -17.07 -36.20 1.36
CA PRO A 264 -16.22 -35.01 1.42
C PRO A 264 -15.00 -35.22 2.31
N PHE A 265 -13.86 -34.65 1.94
CA PHE A 265 -12.62 -34.66 2.73
C PHE A 265 -12.19 -33.24 3.04
N VAL A 266 -12.29 -32.83 4.30
CA VAL A 266 -11.96 -31.46 4.72
C VAL A 266 -10.59 -31.41 5.39
N SER A 267 -9.83 -30.34 5.13
CA SER A 267 -8.64 -30.04 5.93
C SER A 267 -9.02 -29.92 7.39
N TYR A 268 -8.25 -30.58 8.25
CA TYR A 268 -8.60 -30.73 9.65
C TYR A 268 -7.41 -30.41 10.55
N TRP A 269 -7.65 -29.67 11.63
CA TRP A 269 -6.65 -29.28 12.63
C TRP A 269 -7.05 -29.85 13.99
N PRO A 270 -6.78 -31.13 14.24
CA PRO A 270 -7.28 -31.78 15.45
C PRO A 270 -6.67 -31.19 16.72
N GLU A 271 -7.50 -31.01 17.76
CA GLU A 271 -7.04 -30.64 19.11
C GLU A 271 -5.96 -31.60 19.64
N TRP A 272 -6.11 -32.88 19.32
CA TRP A 272 -5.27 -34.00 19.74
C TRP A 272 -3.99 -34.17 18.92
N LEU A 273 -3.82 -33.43 17.82
CA LEU A 273 -2.65 -33.55 16.96
C LEU A 273 -1.73 -32.34 17.13
N ARG A 274 -0.75 -32.48 18.02
CA ARG A 274 0.21 -31.41 18.37
C ARG A 274 1.63 -31.92 18.29
N ASN A 275 2.53 -31.09 17.81
CA ASN A 275 3.96 -31.38 17.82
C ASN A 275 4.57 -31.24 19.23
N GLN A 276 5.86 -31.53 19.36
CA GLN A 276 6.60 -31.44 20.64
C GLN A 276 6.59 -30.04 21.27
N GLU A 277 6.34 -28.99 20.49
CA GLU A 277 6.25 -27.59 20.96
C GLU A 277 4.81 -27.19 21.29
N GLY A 278 3.86 -28.12 21.28
CA GLY A 278 2.43 -27.88 21.54
C GLY A 278 1.66 -27.23 20.38
N LYS A 279 2.30 -27.02 19.22
CA LYS A 279 1.68 -26.45 18.02
C LYS A 279 0.80 -27.49 17.33
N LYS A 280 -0.44 -27.11 17.00
CA LYS A 280 -1.36 -27.97 16.23
C LYS A 280 -0.78 -28.29 14.85
N LEU A 281 -0.89 -29.55 14.43
CA LEU A 281 -0.58 -29.98 13.06
C LEU A 281 -1.89 -30.15 12.27
N GLN A 282 -1.80 -30.01 10.95
CA GLN A 282 -2.91 -30.14 10.02
C GLN A 282 -2.90 -31.51 9.35
N LEU A 283 -4.09 -32.06 9.08
CA LEU A 283 -4.31 -33.10 8.08
C LEU A 283 -4.81 -32.46 6.77
N ASP A 284 -4.20 -32.80 5.64
CA ASP A 284 -4.57 -32.20 4.34
C ASP A 284 -6.05 -32.47 4.03
N GLY A 285 -6.52 -33.71 4.21
CA GLY A 285 -7.94 -34.04 4.20
C GLY A 285 -8.31 -35.10 5.23
N TYR A 286 -9.49 -34.99 5.81
CA TYR A 286 -10.04 -35.94 6.78
C TYR A 286 -11.55 -36.09 6.57
N ASN A 287 -12.01 -37.34 6.62
CA ASN A 287 -13.40 -37.71 6.71
C ASN A 287 -13.67 -38.43 8.04
N LYS A 288 -14.54 -37.85 8.86
CA LYS A 288 -14.86 -38.36 10.21
C LYS A 288 -15.61 -39.69 10.17
N ASP A 289 -16.55 -39.84 9.23
CA ASP A 289 -17.43 -41.01 9.15
C ASP A 289 -16.64 -42.26 8.73
N LEU A 290 -15.74 -42.09 7.76
CA LEU A 290 -14.89 -43.16 7.26
C LEU A 290 -13.67 -43.41 8.17
N LYS A 291 -13.36 -42.48 9.07
CA LYS A 291 -12.07 -42.43 9.80
C LYS A 291 -10.86 -42.53 8.87
N ILE A 292 -10.94 -41.87 7.71
CA ILE A 292 -9.85 -41.80 6.73
C ILE A 292 -9.29 -40.38 6.69
N ALA A 293 -7.97 -40.27 6.69
CA ALA A 293 -7.25 -39.02 6.44
C ALA A 293 -6.28 -39.19 5.26
N PHE A 294 -5.84 -38.11 4.63
CA PHE A 294 -4.73 -38.14 3.67
C PHE A 294 -3.78 -36.96 3.85
N GLU A 295 -2.54 -37.18 3.42
CA GLU A 295 -1.45 -36.21 3.33
C GLU A 295 -0.78 -36.30 1.95
N TYR A 296 -0.66 -35.17 1.25
CA TYR A 296 0.06 -35.11 -0.02
C TYR A 296 1.49 -34.62 0.20
N GLN A 297 2.44 -35.55 0.18
CA GLN A 297 3.85 -35.27 0.47
C GLN A 297 4.57 -34.74 -0.78
N GLY A 298 4.71 -33.42 -0.87
CA GLY A 298 5.50 -32.77 -1.92
C GLY A 298 7.01 -33.10 -1.85
N ARG A 299 7.77 -32.77 -2.92
CA ARG A 299 9.24 -33.00 -3.01
C ARG A 299 10.03 -32.46 -1.79
N GLN A 300 9.49 -31.46 -1.12
CA GLN A 300 10.05 -30.80 0.07
C GLN A 300 10.09 -31.70 1.32
N HIS A 301 9.34 -32.81 1.34
CA HIS A 301 9.37 -33.80 2.44
C HIS A 301 10.56 -34.77 2.31
N TYR A 302 11.14 -34.90 1.11
CA TYR A 302 12.18 -35.89 0.84
C TYR A 302 13.57 -35.29 0.63
N GLN A 303 13.65 -34.05 0.16
CA GLN A 303 14.92 -33.40 -0.18
C GLN A 303 15.02 -32.02 0.49
N PHE A 304 16.11 -31.82 1.23
CA PHE A 304 16.46 -30.49 1.73
C PHE A 304 16.68 -29.54 0.55
N SER A 305 16.08 -28.36 0.62
CA SER A 305 16.28 -27.29 -0.36
C SER A 305 16.30 -25.94 0.35
N LYS A 306 17.34 -25.15 0.09
CA LYS A 306 17.46 -23.77 0.58
C LYS A 306 16.31 -22.84 0.14
N LYS A 307 15.49 -23.25 -0.85
CA LYS A 307 14.27 -22.53 -1.24
C LYS A 307 13.11 -22.69 -0.26
N PHE A 308 13.10 -23.78 0.51
CA PHE A 308 11.96 -24.15 1.37
C PHE A 308 12.30 -24.17 2.85
N TYR A 309 13.59 -24.32 3.20
CA TYR A 309 14.06 -24.38 4.58
C TYR A 309 15.26 -23.44 4.77
N LYS A 310 15.32 -22.79 5.93
CA LYS A 310 16.45 -21.93 6.30
C LYS A 310 17.65 -22.74 6.77
N ASN A 311 17.40 -23.86 7.45
CA ASN A 311 18.41 -24.76 8.02
C ASN A 311 17.95 -26.22 7.99
N ILE A 312 18.88 -27.14 8.22
CA ILE A 312 18.63 -28.60 8.21
C ILE A 312 17.71 -29.01 9.37
N ASP A 313 17.76 -28.30 10.50
CA ASP A 313 16.92 -28.58 11.67
C ASP A 313 15.42 -28.44 11.37
N GLU A 314 15.02 -27.46 10.55
CA GLU A 314 13.63 -27.31 10.08
C GLU A 314 13.16 -28.50 9.23
N PHE A 315 14.06 -29.09 8.44
CA PHE A 315 13.76 -30.27 7.62
C PHE A 315 13.66 -31.55 8.46
N GLU A 316 14.56 -31.75 9.43
CA GLU A 316 14.48 -32.86 10.37
C GLU A 316 13.26 -32.75 11.29
N LYS A 317 12.88 -31.53 11.67
CA LYS A 317 11.61 -31.27 12.36
C LYS A 317 10.41 -31.70 11.52
N ARG A 318 10.40 -31.39 10.22
CA ARG A 318 9.31 -31.80 9.32
C ARG A 318 9.17 -33.32 9.27
N LYS A 319 10.27 -34.06 9.15
CA LYS A 319 10.26 -35.54 9.19
C LYS A 319 9.70 -36.09 10.51
N ARG A 320 10.06 -35.46 11.64
CA ARG A 320 9.52 -35.83 12.96
C ARG A 320 8.01 -35.58 13.05
N ASP A 321 7.55 -34.42 12.57
CA ASP A 321 6.13 -34.08 12.54
C ASP A 321 5.34 -35.07 11.66
N ASP A 322 5.85 -35.45 10.49
CA ASP A 322 5.20 -36.43 9.61
C ASP A 322 5.10 -37.83 10.26
N LYS A 323 6.17 -38.31 10.92
CA LYS A 323 6.14 -39.56 11.70
C LYS A 323 5.13 -39.50 12.85
N LEU A 324 5.05 -38.36 13.53
CA LEU A 324 4.11 -38.14 14.62
C LEU A 324 2.65 -38.18 14.12
N LYS A 325 2.36 -37.56 12.97
CA LYS A 325 1.01 -37.62 12.37
C LYS A 325 0.56 -39.05 12.18
N LYS A 326 1.42 -39.90 11.59
CA LYS A 326 1.12 -41.31 11.35
C LYS A 326 0.80 -42.04 12.65
N LYS A 327 1.72 -41.98 13.62
CA LYS A 327 1.56 -42.61 14.92
C LYS A 327 0.26 -42.21 15.63
N VAL A 328 -0.03 -40.91 15.69
CA VAL A 328 -1.22 -40.41 16.39
C VAL A 328 -2.51 -40.75 15.64
N CYS A 329 -2.49 -40.79 14.31
CA CYS A 329 -3.65 -41.26 13.54
C CYS A 329 -3.92 -42.74 13.80
N ASP A 330 -2.88 -43.58 13.81
CA ASP A 330 -2.99 -45.01 14.10
C ASP A 330 -3.57 -45.26 15.52
N GLU A 331 -3.06 -44.55 16.53
CA GLU A 331 -3.58 -44.61 17.91
C GLU A 331 -5.05 -44.19 18.03
N LYS A 332 -5.53 -43.31 17.14
CA LYS A 332 -6.93 -42.87 17.08
C LYS A 332 -7.81 -43.76 16.19
N GLY A 333 -7.24 -44.80 15.58
CA GLY A 333 -7.93 -45.66 14.62
C GLY A 333 -8.32 -44.91 13.34
N ILE A 334 -7.53 -43.92 12.93
CA ILE A 334 -7.68 -43.17 11.68
C ILE A 334 -6.70 -43.73 10.66
N ARG A 335 -7.20 -44.18 9.51
CA ARG A 335 -6.36 -44.67 8.40
C ARG A 335 -5.80 -43.47 7.64
N LEU A 336 -4.51 -43.21 7.83
CA LEU A 336 -3.81 -42.08 7.19
C LEU A 336 -3.18 -42.52 5.88
N PHE A 337 -3.68 -41.97 4.77
CA PHE A 337 -3.12 -42.18 3.45
C PHE A 337 -1.96 -41.22 3.18
N GLU A 338 -0.78 -41.76 2.88
CA GLU A 338 0.41 -40.96 2.53
C GLU A 338 0.64 -41.01 1.01
N ILE A 339 0.29 -39.93 0.30
CA ILE A 339 0.41 -39.88 -1.16
C ILE A 339 1.69 -39.15 -1.55
N LYS A 340 2.66 -39.90 -2.09
CA LYS A 340 3.97 -39.36 -2.47
C LYS A 340 3.91 -38.62 -3.80
N TYR A 341 4.56 -37.46 -3.87
CA TYR A 341 4.75 -36.71 -5.12
C TYR A 341 5.55 -37.50 -6.16
N VAL A 342 5.09 -37.48 -7.42
CA VAL A 342 5.83 -37.98 -8.58
C VAL A 342 6.02 -36.87 -9.61
N LYS A 343 7.22 -36.82 -10.22
CA LYS A 343 7.53 -35.86 -11.28
C LYS A 343 7.04 -36.39 -12.63
N ALA A 344 5.76 -36.22 -12.91
CA ALA A 344 5.16 -36.58 -14.19
C ALA A 344 5.36 -35.51 -15.28
N ARG A 345 5.35 -35.92 -16.55
CA ARG A 345 5.37 -35.01 -17.71
C ARG A 345 3.96 -34.55 -18.10
N LYS A 346 2.97 -35.44 -17.99
CA LYS A 346 1.55 -35.14 -18.23
C LYS A 346 0.78 -35.17 -16.91
N ILE A 347 -0.38 -34.51 -16.86
CA ILE A 347 -1.18 -34.44 -15.64
C ILE A 347 -1.93 -35.75 -15.38
N GLU A 348 -2.33 -36.43 -16.46
CA GLU A 348 -3.01 -37.72 -16.44
C GLU A 348 -2.16 -38.78 -15.73
N ASP A 349 -0.84 -38.78 -15.95
CA ASP A 349 0.10 -39.68 -15.27
C ASP A 349 0.12 -39.43 -13.74
N THR A 350 -0.07 -38.19 -13.30
CA THR A 350 -0.16 -37.85 -11.87
C THR A 350 -1.45 -38.38 -11.27
N HIS A 351 -2.57 -38.30 -12.00
CA HIS A 351 -3.84 -38.85 -11.54
C HIS A 351 -3.75 -40.37 -11.36
N GLN A 352 -3.21 -41.07 -12.36
CA GLN A 352 -3.02 -42.52 -12.32
C GLN A 352 -2.12 -42.94 -11.17
N HIS A 353 -1.05 -42.20 -10.92
CA HIS A 353 -0.19 -42.44 -9.74
C HIS A 353 -0.97 -42.34 -8.44
N ILE A 354 -1.73 -41.25 -8.23
CA ILE A 354 -2.53 -41.06 -7.00
C ILE A 354 -3.53 -42.20 -6.82
N ILE A 355 -4.24 -42.60 -7.89
CA ILE A 355 -5.21 -43.69 -7.84
C ILE A 355 -4.53 -45.01 -7.48
N SER A 356 -3.40 -45.33 -8.11
CA SER A 356 -2.66 -46.56 -7.82
C SER A 356 -2.19 -46.63 -6.37
N GLU A 357 -1.74 -45.51 -5.81
CA GLU A 357 -1.32 -45.42 -4.41
C GLU A 357 -2.51 -45.54 -3.45
N MET A 358 -3.66 -44.96 -3.80
CA MET A 358 -4.89 -45.13 -3.02
C MET A 358 -5.37 -46.57 -3.02
N VAL A 359 -5.37 -47.25 -4.18
CA VAL A 359 -5.77 -48.67 -4.29
C VAL A 359 -4.85 -49.53 -3.43
N ARG A 360 -3.52 -49.35 -3.59
CA ARG A 360 -2.51 -50.06 -2.80
C ARG A 360 -2.74 -49.90 -1.29
N GLN A 361 -3.00 -48.68 -0.83
CA GLN A 361 -3.26 -48.41 0.60
C GLN A 361 -4.65 -48.87 1.06
N CYS A 362 -5.66 -48.89 0.18
CA CYS A 362 -6.95 -49.50 0.52
C CYS A 362 -6.79 -51.00 0.79
N ASP A 363 -5.97 -51.70 0.00
CA ASP A 363 -5.66 -53.10 0.24
C ASP A 363 -4.90 -53.29 1.56
N GLU A 364 -3.89 -52.45 1.85
CA GLU A 364 -3.14 -52.48 3.13
C GLU A 364 -4.02 -52.21 4.36
N PHE A 365 -5.01 -51.32 4.22
CA PHE A 365 -5.91 -50.95 5.32
C PHE A 365 -7.19 -51.79 5.36
N GLU A 366 -7.34 -52.76 4.46
CA GLU A 366 -8.54 -53.60 4.29
C GLU A 366 -9.84 -52.79 4.07
N ILE A 367 -9.73 -51.67 3.35
CA ILE A 367 -10.85 -50.77 3.06
C ILE A 367 -11.55 -51.21 1.77
N LYS A 368 -12.83 -51.58 1.89
CA LYS A 368 -13.67 -51.91 0.71
C LYS A 368 -13.98 -50.65 -0.10
N PHE A 369 -13.83 -50.75 -1.42
CA PHE A 369 -14.19 -49.68 -2.36
C PHE A 369 -14.83 -50.22 -3.65
N ASP A 370 -15.51 -49.35 -4.38
CA ASP A 370 -16.21 -49.67 -5.63
C ASP A 370 -15.21 -49.70 -6.80
N LYS A 371 -14.85 -50.91 -7.26
CA LYS A 371 -13.87 -51.12 -8.34
C LYS A 371 -14.31 -50.47 -9.66
N ASN A 372 -15.61 -50.26 -9.88
CA ASN A 372 -16.13 -49.60 -11.10
C ASN A 372 -15.72 -48.11 -11.18
N VAL A 373 -15.26 -47.51 -10.07
CA VAL A 373 -14.68 -46.15 -10.07
C VAL A 373 -13.38 -46.10 -10.88
N LEU A 374 -12.69 -47.22 -11.05
CA LEU A 374 -11.46 -47.32 -11.86
C LEU A 374 -11.75 -47.37 -13.37
N GLU A 375 -12.93 -47.85 -13.75
CA GLU A 375 -13.33 -48.06 -15.15
C GLU A 375 -14.05 -46.84 -15.77
N LYS A 376 -14.71 -46.02 -14.95
CA LYS A 376 -15.27 -44.74 -15.40
C LYS A 376 -14.15 -43.72 -15.49
N GLU A 377 -14.06 -42.97 -16.61
CA GLU A 377 -13.22 -41.78 -16.67
C GLU A 377 -13.54 -40.90 -15.46
N LEU A 378 -12.59 -40.82 -14.51
CA LEU A 378 -12.72 -39.91 -13.38
C LEU A 378 -12.94 -38.52 -13.96
N ASP A 379 -14.11 -37.94 -13.70
CA ASP A 379 -14.43 -36.57 -14.12
C ASP A 379 -13.78 -35.60 -13.14
N VAL A 380 -12.46 -35.73 -13.01
CA VAL A 380 -11.60 -34.82 -12.27
C VAL A 380 -11.80 -33.40 -12.81
N TYR A 381 -12.14 -33.26 -14.10
CA TYR A 381 -12.35 -32.01 -14.82
C TYR A 381 -13.60 -31.22 -14.39
N LYS A 382 -14.71 -31.87 -13.99
CA LYS A 382 -15.84 -31.19 -13.32
C LYS A 382 -15.48 -30.66 -11.93
N ILE A 383 -14.50 -31.25 -11.25
CA ILE A 383 -13.98 -30.75 -9.96
C ILE A 383 -12.90 -29.68 -10.16
N TYR A 384 -12.20 -29.69 -11.31
CA TYR A 384 -11.14 -28.73 -11.67
C TYR A 384 -11.61 -27.37 -12.17
N GLN A 385 -12.90 -27.12 -12.30
CA GLN A 385 -13.39 -25.75 -12.48
C GLN A 385 -13.24 -24.98 -11.17
N THR A 386 -12.03 -24.50 -10.90
CA THR A 386 -11.82 -23.62 -9.76
C THR A 386 -12.51 -22.28 -10.04
N PRO A 387 -12.98 -21.54 -9.01
CA PRO A 387 -13.39 -20.15 -9.16
C PRO A 387 -12.33 -19.36 -9.93
N ARG A 388 -11.04 -19.60 -9.66
CA ARG A 388 -9.92 -18.89 -10.28
C ARG A 388 -9.79 -19.19 -11.77
N ASP A 389 -10.04 -20.42 -12.19
CA ASP A 389 -9.98 -20.82 -13.60
C ASP A 389 -11.26 -20.40 -14.34
N LEU A 390 -12.41 -20.42 -13.67
CA LEU A 390 -13.64 -19.79 -14.17
C LEU A 390 -13.49 -18.26 -14.28
N TYR A 391 -12.88 -17.58 -13.30
CA TYR A 391 -12.56 -16.14 -13.36
C TYR A 391 -11.60 -15.84 -14.49
N LYS A 392 -10.57 -16.66 -14.70
CA LYS A 392 -9.66 -16.48 -15.82
C LYS A 392 -10.35 -16.74 -17.15
N LEU A 393 -11.27 -17.72 -17.23
CA LEU A 393 -12.08 -17.91 -18.42
C LEU A 393 -12.97 -16.70 -18.67
N LEU A 394 -13.65 -16.18 -17.64
CA LEU A 394 -14.48 -14.98 -17.70
C LEU A 394 -13.67 -13.75 -18.11
N GLU A 395 -12.46 -13.55 -17.58
CA GLU A 395 -11.52 -12.50 -18.03
C GLU A 395 -11.21 -12.64 -19.53
N LEU A 396 -11.01 -13.86 -20.04
CA LEU A 396 -10.78 -14.09 -21.46
C LEU A 396 -12.04 -13.87 -22.31
N VAL A 397 -13.22 -14.20 -21.79
CA VAL A 397 -14.51 -13.93 -22.45
C VAL A 397 -14.77 -12.41 -22.53
N GLU A 398 -14.55 -11.68 -21.44
CA GLU A 398 -14.66 -10.22 -21.39
C GLU A 398 -13.65 -9.56 -22.35
N LEU A 399 -12.39 -10.01 -22.33
CA LEU A 399 -11.34 -9.56 -23.24
C LEU A 399 -11.71 -9.81 -24.71
N ALA A 400 -12.25 -10.99 -25.01
CA ALA A 400 -12.70 -11.33 -26.36
C ALA A 400 -13.85 -10.41 -26.81
N THR A 401 -14.81 -10.18 -25.92
CA THR A 401 -15.97 -9.31 -26.15
C THR A 401 -15.53 -7.88 -26.45
N LEU A 402 -14.63 -7.32 -25.64
CA LEU A 402 -14.04 -5.99 -25.86
C LEU A 402 -13.33 -5.88 -27.21
N LYS A 403 -12.70 -6.97 -27.67
CA LYS A 403 -12.04 -7.05 -28.98
C LYS A 403 -12.99 -7.49 -30.12
N LYS A 404 -14.31 -7.49 -29.89
CA LYS A 404 -15.34 -7.89 -30.87
C LYS A 404 -15.15 -9.32 -31.38
N GLY A 405 -14.99 -10.25 -30.46
CA GLY A 405 -15.00 -11.68 -30.75
C GLY A 405 -15.42 -12.50 -29.53
N MET A 406 -15.19 -13.80 -29.61
CA MET A 406 -15.50 -14.76 -28.55
C MET A 406 -14.40 -15.81 -28.46
N ILE A 407 -14.30 -16.41 -27.29
CA ILE A 407 -13.55 -17.65 -27.07
C ILE A 407 -14.52 -18.82 -27.22
N LEU A 408 -14.12 -19.87 -27.93
CA LEU A 408 -14.97 -21.04 -28.20
C LEU A 408 -14.81 -22.14 -27.14
N ASN A 409 -13.68 -22.16 -26.44
CA ASN A 409 -13.46 -23.14 -25.38
C ASN A 409 -14.35 -22.84 -24.18
N LYS A 410 -14.93 -23.89 -23.60
CA LYS A 410 -15.79 -23.83 -22.42
C LYS A 410 -15.03 -23.89 -21.09
N GLU A 411 -13.69 -23.89 -21.13
CA GLU A 411 -12.82 -24.20 -19.99
C GLU A 411 -11.50 -23.40 -20.06
N TYR A 412 -10.92 -23.04 -18.91
CA TYR A 412 -9.60 -22.43 -18.83
C TYR A 412 -8.50 -23.50 -18.60
N LYS A 413 -7.53 -23.58 -19.53
CA LYS A 413 -6.47 -24.60 -19.57
C LYS A 413 -5.06 -24.03 -19.30
N GLY A 414 -4.95 -22.80 -18.81
CA GLY A 414 -3.69 -22.11 -18.51
C GLY A 414 -3.28 -21.02 -19.51
N VAL A 415 -2.34 -20.14 -19.13
CA VAL A 415 -1.98 -18.94 -19.94
C VAL A 415 -1.23 -19.25 -21.23
N LEU A 416 -0.53 -20.39 -21.27
CA LEU A 416 0.27 -20.85 -22.41
C LEU A 416 -0.51 -21.79 -23.34
N PHE A 417 -1.71 -22.21 -22.95
CA PHE A 417 -2.57 -23.05 -23.78
C PHE A 417 -3.08 -22.27 -24.99
N LYS A 418 -3.15 -22.91 -26.15
CA LYS A 418 -3.70 -22.31 -27.37
C LYS A 418 -5.21 -22.52 -27.40
N TYR A 419 -5.95 -21.45 -27.16
CA TYR A 419 -7.41 -21.42 -27.21
C TYR A 419 -7.90 -21.16 -28.64
N ASP A 420 -9.11 -21.60 -28.91
CA ASP A 420 -9.89 -21.34 -30.11
C ASP A 420 -10.66 -20.02 -29.95
N TRP A 421 -10.37 -19.06 -30.82
CA TRP A 421 -10.95 -17.72 -30.83
C TRP A 421 -11.74 -17.51 -32.11
N LYS A 422 -12.82 -16.72 -32.04
CA LYS A 422 -13.63 -16.33 -33.19
C LYS A 422 -13.82 -14.83 -33.25
N CYS A 423 -13.56 -14.23 -34.41
CA CYS A 423 -13.77 -12.80 -34.63
C CYS A 423 -15.21 -12.58 -35.09
N LEU A 424 -15.97 -11.76 -34.37
CA LEU A 424 -17.35 -11.43 -34.74
C LEU A 424 -17.43 -10.39 -35.88
N VAL A 425 -16.32 -9.71 -36.20
CA VAL A 425 -16.27 -8.72 -37.29
C VAL A 425 -16.13 -9.39 -38.66
N CYS A 426 -15.35 -10.47 -38.76
CA CYS A 426 -15.04 -11.11 -40.05
C CYS A 426 -15.25 -12.62 -40.08
N GLY A 427 -15.77 -13.20 -38.99
CA GLY A 427 -16.06 -14.63 -38.86
C GLY A 427 -14.84 -15.54 -38.74
N THR A 428 -13.62 -15.01 -38.78
CA THR A 428 -12.40 -15.84 -38.78
C THR A 428 -12.19 -16.50 -37.42
N GLU A 429 -11.94 -17.79 -37.44
CA GLU A 429 -11.56 -18.60 -36.27
C GLU A 429 -10.05 -18.88 -36.29
N TRP A 430 -9.39 -18.83 -35.14
CA TRP A 430 -7.95 -19.10 -35.04
C TRP A 430 -7.53 -19.60 -33.66
N LYS A 431 -6.34 -20.21 -33.59
CA LYS A 431 -5.74 -20.68 -32.33
C LYS A 431 -4.66 -19.72 -31.84
N ALA A 432 -4.75 -19.25 -30.60
CA ALA A 432 -3.74 -18.38 -29.97
C ALA A 432 -3.67 -18.56 -28.46
N LYS A 433 -2.51 -18.25 -27.85
CA LYS A 433 -2.37 -18.30 -26.40
C LYS A 433 -3.09 -17.15 -25.73
N ALA A 434 -3.66 -17.38 -24.55
CA ALA A 434 -4.30 -16.34 -23.75
C ALA A 434 -3.36 -15.15 -23.48
N ASN A 435 -2.08 -15.41 -23.21
CA ASN A 435 -1.10 -14.36 -22.95
C ASN A 435 -0.80 -13.50 -24.18
N ASP A 436 -0.78 -14.09 -25.38
CA ASP A 436 -0.53 -13.37 -26.63
C ASP A 436 -1.69 -12.42 -26.94
N VAL A 437 -2.91 -12.84 -26.66
CA VAL A 437 -4.12 -12.03 -26.82
C VAL A 437 -4.23 -10.91 -25.78
N LYS A 438 -3.74 -11.16 -24.55
CA LYS A 438 -3.79 -10.21 -23.42
C LYS A 438 -2.71 -9.13 -23.51
N ASN A 439 -1.48 -9.52 -23.80
CA ASN A 439 -0.31 -8.62 -23.68
C ASN A 439 0.16 -8.06 -25.02
N ASN A 440 -0.07 -8.77 -26.12
CA ASN A 440 0.34 -8.28 -27.43
C ASN A 440 -0.88 -7.62 -28.11
N ASN A 441 -0.67 -6.53 -28.85
CA ASN A 441 -1.73 -5.85 -29.61
C ASN A 441 -2.27 -6.67 -30.81
N THR A 442 -1.99 -7.97 -30.82
CA THR A 442 -2.39 -8.95 -31.83
C THR A 442 -3.71 -9.61 -31.44
N TRP A 443 -4.69 -9.51 -32.33
CA TRP A 443 -6.03 -10.10 -32.15
C TRP A 443 -6.37 -11.01 -33.34
N CYS A 444 -7.34 -10.60 -34.18
CA CYS A 444 -7.74 -11.34 -35.37
C CYS A 444 -6.69 -11.17 -36.48
N PRO A 445 -6.09 -12.27 -37.00
CA PRO A 445 -5.09 -12.20 -38.06
C PRO A 445 -5.62 -11.56 -39.35
N LYS A 446 -6.86 -11.89 -39.75
CA LYS A 446 -7.48 -11.38 -40.99
C LYS A 446 -7.78 -9.88 -40.92
N CYS A 447 -8.34 -9.40 -39.81
CA CYS A 447 -8.57 -7.97 -39.58
C CYS A 447 -7.25 -7.20 -39.45
N GLY A 448 -6.26 -7.77 -38.75
CA GLY A 448 -4.92 -7.19 -38.64
C GLY A 448 -4.27 -7.00 -40.01
N TYR A 449 -4.33 -8.03 -40.87
CA TYR A 449 -3.80 -7.96 -42.23
C TYR A 449 -4.48 -6.88 -43.07
N LYS A 450 -5.81 -6.73 -42.98
CA LYS A 450 -6.54 -5.64 -43.67
C LYS A 450 -6.07 -4.25 -43.23
N ILE A 451 -5.86 -4.04 -41.93
CA ILE A 451 -5.36 -2.76 -41.40
C ILE A 451 -3.94 -2.48 -41.90
N VAL A 452 -3.05 -3.47 -41.87
CA VAL A 452 -1.68 -3.35 -42.38
C VAL A 452 -1.68 -3.07 -43.89
N SER A 453 -2.50 -3.77 -44.66
CA SER A 453 -2.68 -3.54 -46.10
C SER A 453 -3.18 -2.13 -46.41
N GLN A 454 -4.15 -1.61 -45.65
CA GLN A 454 -4.64 -0.24 -45.80
C GLN A 454 -3.57 0.81 -45.46
N LYS A 455 -2.80 0.60 -44.38
CA LYS A 455 -1.66 1.46 -44.03
C LYS A 455 -0.59 1.45 -45.12
N MET A 456 -0.24 0.28 -45.65
CA MET A 456 0.70 0.13 -46.77
C MET A 456 0.18 0.84 -48.03
N LYS A 457 -1.10 0.74 -48.36
CA LYS A 457 -1.72 1.47 -49.48
C LYS A 457 -1.67 2.99 -49.28
N LYS A 458 -1.96 3.49 -48.08
CA LYS A 458 -1.83 4.93 -47.75
C LYS A 458 -0.39 5.41 -47.83
N TYR A 459 0.56 4.63 -47.31
CA TYR A 459 1.99 4.93 -47.40
C TYR A 459 2.47 5.00 -48.85
N ARG A 460 2.10 4.02 -49.69
CA ARG A 460 2.41 4.03 -51.13
C ARG A 460 1.79 5.23 -51.85
N LYS A 461 0.52 5.57 -51.56
CA LYS A 461 -0.15 6.77 -52.10
C LYS A 461 0.48 8.09 -51.65
N GLY A 462 1.01 8.14 -50.43
CA GLY A 462 1.76 9.30 -49.92
C GLY A 462 3.10 9.47 -50.62
N LYS A 463 3.80 8.36 -50.86
CA LYS A 463 5.07 8.34 -51.61
C LYS A 463 4.89 8.75 -53.08
N SER A 464 3.83 8.30 -53.73
CA SER A 464 3.51 8.68 -55.12
C SER A 464 3.05 10.14 -55.28
N LYS A 465 2.51 10.76 -54.22
CA LYS A 465 2.19 12.20 -54.22
C LYS A 465 3.42 13.09 -54.02
N GLN A 466 4.42 12.61 -53.28
CA GLN A 466 5.71 13.31 -53.13
C GLN A 466 6.59 13.23 -54.38
N SER A 467 6.46 12.19 -55.20
CA SER A 467 7.17 12.10 -56.49
C SER A 467 6.54 12.97 -57.59
N LEU A 468 5.23 13.24 -57.53
CA LEU A 468 4.54 14.12 -58.50
C LEU A 468 4.65 15.62 -58.18
N SER A 469 5.16 15.99 -57.00
CA SER A 469 5.43 17.39 -56.62
C SER A 469 6.91 17.76 -56.76
N ALA A 470 7.74 16.88 -57.32
CA ALA A 470 9.16 17.11 -57.56
C ALA A 470 9.49 17.38 -59.05
N ASP A 471 8.51 17.20 -59.94
CA ASP A 471 8.63 17.41 -61.40
C ASP A 471 7.72 18.55 -61.91
N ASN A 472 7.44 19.57 -61.09
CA ASN A 472 6.74 20.80 -61.49
C ASN A 472 7.42 22.04 -60.94
#